data_AF-A0A3D6BVW1-F1
#
_entry.id   AF-A0A3D6BVW1-F1
#
_cell.length_a   1.000
_cell.length_b   1.000
_cell.length_c   1.000
_cell.angle_alpha   90.00
_cell.angle_beta   90.00
_cell.angle_gamma   90.00
#
_symmetry.space_group_name_H-M   'P 1'
#
loop_
_entity.id
_entity.type
_entity.pdbx_description
1 polymer ?
#
loop_
_entity_poly.entity_id
_entity_poly.type
_entity_poly.pdbx_seq_one_letter_code
_entity_poly.pdbx_strand_id
1 'polypeptide(L)'
;GNINLGKLEGRAIINCDYGKITTKELMASNNKINFDYTSNCYFEYINSAEINADYSGFTIAKAKNIHLNADYTSSILETVENINYECDYGSIKINRANNIVGNGDYLTVVIGDVYKNVNLEADYGSIKIDNMTEQAGNVNIESDYTGIKIGHAANYHFNFDIDLEYASLNDSGFEFHKKHEESGGNYYTGYYGSPNSGNMVKIESDYGSVSFYKN
;
A
#
# COMPACT_ATOMS: atom_id res chain seq x y z
N GLY A 1 19.42 -18.02 13.14
CA GLY A 1 20.83 -18.06 12.63
C GLY A 1 20.92 -17.46 11.24
N ASN A 2 22.04 -16.86 10.81
CA ASN A 2 22.05 -16.05 9.57
C ASN A 2 22.09 -16.88 8.29
N ILE A 3 21.31 -16.48 7.28
CA ILE A 3 21.27 -17.06 5.94
C ILE A 3 21.78 -16.03 4.93
N ASN A 4 22.80 -16.41 4.16
CA ASN A 4 23.30 -15.64 3.04
C ASN A 4 23.15 -16.49 1.77
N LEU A 5 22.33 -16.02 0.83
CA LEU A 5 22.06 -16.72 -0.43
C LEU A 5 22.43 -15.81 -1.61
N GLY A 6 23.16 -16.37 -2.57
CA GLY A 6 23.45 -15.69 -3.82
C GLY A 6 22.23 -15.63 -4.75
N LYS A 7 22.48 -15.75 -6.05
CA LYS A 7 21.41 -15.99 -7.02
C LYS A 7 20.93 -17.43 -6.91
N LEU A 8 19.62 -17.63 -6.92
CA LEU A 8 18.97 -18.92 -7.01
C LEU A 8 17.93 -18.91 -8.14
N GLU A 9 18.13 -19.78 -9.11
CA GLU A 9 17.19 -19.98 -10.22
C GLU A 9 16.04 -20.91 -9.84
N GLY A 10 16.32 -21.88 -8.97
CA GLY A 10 15.33 -22.77 -8.39
C GLY A 10 14.43 -22.08 -7.37
N ARG A 11 13.36 -22.78 -6.98
CA ARG A 11 12.45 -22.33 -5.93
C ARG A 11 13.17 -22.27 -4.58
N ALA A 12 13.18 -21.10 -3.95
CA ALA A 12 13.64 -20.96 -2.58
C ALA A 12 12.53 -21.37 -1.59
N ILE A 13 12.91 -22.16 -0.58
CA ILE A 13 12.12 -22.36 0.64
C ILE A 13 13.07 -22.00 1.78
N ILE A 14 12.87 -20.83 2.39
CA ILE A 14 13.74 -20.25 3.41
C ILE A 14 12.94 -20.15 4.70
N ASN A 15 13.48 -20.69 5.80
CA ASN A 15 12.94 -20.53 7.15
C ASN A 15 14.06 -20.00 8.04
N CYS A 16 13.84 -18.89 8.75
CA CYS A 16 14.88 -18.28 9.57
C CYS A 16 14.30 -17.49 10.75
N ASP A 17 14.39 -18.08 11.95
CA ASP A 17 14.04 -17.35 13.17
C ASP A 17 15.29 -16.89 13.91
N TYR A 18 15.17 -15.78 14.64
CA TYR A 18 16.24 -15.21 15.47
C TYR A 18 17.56 -15.09 14.68
N GLY A 19 17.49 -14.40 13.55
CA GLY A 19 18.59 -14.30 12.60
C GLY A 19 18.40 -13.18 11.59
N LYS A 20 19.08 -13.33 10.47
CA LYS A 20 19.03 -12.41 9.34
C LYS A 20 19.13 -13.19 8.03
N ILE A 21 18.27 -12.86 7.08
CA ILE A 21 18.34 -13.34 5.71
C ILE A 21 18.94 -12.23 4.84
N THR A 22 19.91 -12.56 4.00
CA THR A 22 20.38 -11.70 2.92
C THR A 22 20.42 -12.49 1.62
N THR A 23 19.70 -12.02 0.60
CA THR A 23 19.66 -12.68 -0.72
C THR A 23 20.03 -11.71 -1.85
N LYS A 24 20.67 -12.25 -2.90
CA LYS A 24 20.80 -11.53 -4.18
C LYS A 24 19.53 -11.68 -5.02
N GLU A 25 19.41 -12.76 -5.80
CA GLU A 25 18.32 -12.93 -6.76
C GLU A 25 17.54 -14.21 -6.49
N LEU A 26 16.26 -14.12 -6.16
CA LEU A 26 15.34 -15.25 -6.08
C LEU A 26 14.46 -15.29 -7.34
N MET A 27 14.86 -16.09 -8.33
CA MET A 27 14.30 -15.98 -9.69
C MET A 27 13.03 -16.80 -9.92
N ALA A 28 12.74 -17.80 -9.08
CA ALA A 28 11.52 -18.60 -9.24
C ALA A 28 10.25 -17.78 -8.98
N SER A 29 9.13 -18.20 -9.57
CA SER A 29 7.84 -17.52 -9.45
C SER A 29 7.06 -17.82 -8.15
N ASN A 30 7.60 -18.65 -7.27
CA ASN A 30 6.88 -19.20 -6.11
C ASN A 30 7.80 -19.45 -4.91
N ASN A 31 8.73 -18.54 -4.63
CA ASN A 31 9.56 -18.63 -3.44
C ASN A 31 8.70 -18.57 -2.18
N LYS A 32 9.11 -19.29 -1.14
CA LYS A 32 8.49 -19.23 0.19
C LYS A 32 9.54 -18.80 1.20
N ILE A 33 9.25 -17.76 1.95
CA ILE A 33 10.21 -17.15 2.88
C ILE A 33 9.48 -16.91 4.19
N ASN A 34 9.81 -17.67 5.22
CA ASN A 34 9.23 -17.52 6.55
C ASN A 34 10.34 -17.10 7.52
N PHE A 35 10.11 -16.07 8.32
CA PHE A 35 11.12 -15.62 9.27
C PHE A 35 10.53 -14.80 10.41
N ASP A 36 10.78 -15.23 11.64
CA ASP A 36 10.26 -14.54 12.82
C ASP A 36 11.38 -14.01 13.71
N TYR A 37 11.09 -12.92 14.43
CA TYR A 37 12.04 -12.28 15.35
C TYR A 37 13.38 -11.95 14.69
N THR A 38 13.32 -11.44 13.44
CA THR A 38 14.50 -11.08 12.68
C THR A 38 14.62 -9.58 12.51
N SER A 39 15.83 -9.10 12.25
CA SER A 39 16.02 -7.69 11.93
C SER A 39 17.01 -7.52 10.79
N ASN A 40 16.78 -6.48 9.99
CA ASN A 40 17.64 -6.10 8.88
C ASN A 40 17.79 -7.20 7.81
N CYS A 41 16.73 -7.99 7.58
CA CYS A 41 16.67 -8.91 6.44
C CYS A 41 16.65 -8.10 5.12
N TYR A 42 17.34 -8.59 4.10
CA TYR A 42 17.48 -7.87 2.84
C TYR A 42 17.36 -8.81 1.63
N PHE A 43 16.54 -8.40 0.66
CA PHE A 43 16.32 -9.12 -0.59
C PHE A 43 16.55 -8.17 -1.76
N GLU A 44 17.63 -8.39 -2.52
CA GLU A 44 17.99 -7.51 -3.64
C GLU A 44 17.00 -7.64 -4.81
N TYR A 45 16.61 -8.86 -5.17
CA TYR A 45 15.58 -9.12 -6.17
C TYR A 45 14.77 -10.38 -5.86
N ILE A 46 13.44 -10.26 -5.94
CA ILE A 46 12.49 -11.37 -5.86
C ILE A 46 11.60 -11.37 -7.10
N ASN A 47 11.64 -12.43 -7.91
CA ASN A 47 10.67 -12.55 -9.00
C ASN A 47 9.25 -12.68 -8.42
N SER A 48 9.02 -13.68 -7.57
CA SER A 48 7.79 -13.76 -6.80
C SER A 48 7.97 -14.54 -5.50
N ALA A 49 7.31 -14.09 -4.43
CA ALA A 49 7.37 -14.76 -3.14
C ALA A 49 6.08 -14.62 -2.32
N GLU A 50 5.80 -15.65 -1.55
CA GLU A 50 4.98 -15.62 -0.34
C GLU A 50 5.92 -15.43 0.85
N ILE A 51 5.67 -14.39 1.64
CA ILE A 51 6.50 -13.98 2.77
C ILE A 51 5.63 -13.95 4.01
N ASN A 52 6.01 -14.73 5.02
CA ASN A 52 5.44 -14.66 6.37
C ASN A 52 6.52 -14.16 7.32
N ALA A 53 6.25 -13.08 8.05
CA ALA A 53 7.27 -12.45 8.88
C ALA A 53 6.71 -11.74 10.10
N ASP A 54 6.88 -12.34 11.28
CA ASP A 54 6.39 -11.77 12.53
C ASP A 54 7.52 -11.18 13.37
N TYR A 55 7.21 -10.10 14.09
CA TYR A 55 8.13 -9.39 14.98
C TYR A 55 9.46 -9.05 14.29
N SER A 56 9.38 -8.60 13.04
CA SER A 56 10.52 -8.55 12.15
C SER A 56 10.76 -7.19 11.50
N GLY A 57 11.91 -7.05 10.85
CA GLY A 57 12.24 -5.87 10.04
C GLY A 57 13.02 -6.24 8.78
N PHE A 58 12.51 -5.87 7.60
CA PHE A 58 13.13 -6.25 6.34
C PHE A 58 12.97 -5.24 5.20
N THR A 59 13.82 -5.38 4.19
CA THR A 59 13.78 -4.59 2.96
C THR A 59 13.84 -5.47 1.73
N ILE A 60 12.94 -5.23 0.78
CA ILE A 60 12.96 -5.78 -0.58
C ILE A 60 13.28 -4.64 -1.53
N ALA A 61 14.43 -4.70 -2.18
CA ALA A 61 14.84 -3.65 -3.11
C ALA A 61 14.03 -3.71 -4.41
N LYS A 62 13.87 -4.91 -4.99
CA LYS A 62 13.06 -5.09 -6.21
C LYS A 62 12.25 -6.37 -6.15
N ALA A 63 10.98 -6.29 -6.52
CA ALA A 63 10.17 -7.48 -6.74
C ALA A 63 9.17 -7.33 -7.88
N LYS A 64 8.72 -8.45 -8.46
CA LYS A 64 7.54 -8.43 -9.32
C LYS A 64 6.27 -8.67 -8.53
N ASN A 65 6.14 -9.83 -7.89
CA ASN A 65 4.91 -10.18 -7.16
C ASN A 65 5.24 -10.55 -5.71
N ILE A 66 4.65 -9.85 -4.75
CA ILE A 66 4.80 -10.18 -3.34
C ILE A 66 3.42 -10.44 -2.76
N HIS A 67 3.30 -11.57 -2.08
CA HIS A 67 2.26 -11.78 -1.08
C HIS A 67 2.94 -11.73 0.29
N LEU A 68 2.55 -10.77 1.12
CA LEU A 68 3.13 -10.52 2.43
C LEU A 68 2.08 -10.71 3.52
N ASN A 69 2.36 -11.57 4.49
CA ASN A 69 1.64 -11.64 5.75
C ASN A 69 2.65 -11.33 6.88
N ALA A 70 2.37 -10.34 7.72
CA ALA A 70 3.34 -9.89 8.71
C ALA A 70 2.74 -9.12 9.89
N ASP A 71 2.95 -9.62 11.11
CA ASP A 71 2.48 -8.96 12.33
C ASP A 71 3.64 -8.37 13.14
N TYR A 72 3.42 -7.21 13.77
CA TYR A 72 4.43 -6.55 14.58
C TYR A 72 5.74 -6.26 13.82
N THR A 73 5.60 -5.97 12.52
CA THR A 73 6.72 -5.96 11.57
C THR A 73 6.86 -4.62 10.84
N SER A 74 8.09 -4.25 10.51
CA SER A 74 8.41 -3.12 9.63
C SER A 74 8.93 -3.59 8.27
N SER A 75 8.15 -3.32 7.23
CA SER A 75 8.37 -3.80 5.87
C SER A 75 8.70 -2.65 4.93
N ILE A 76 9.82 -2.72 4.21
CA ILE A 76 10.18 -1.73 3.18
C ILE A 76 10.28 -2.41 1.83
N LEU A 77 9.53 -1.93 0.85
CA LEU A 77 9.62 -2.31 -0.55
C LEU A 77 10.04 -1.10 -1.39
N GLU A 78 11.25 -1.12 -1.95
CA GLU A 78 11.73 0.03 -2.74
C GLU A 78 11.13 0.06 -4.14
N THR A 79 10.88 -1.10 -4.75
CA THR A 79 10.18 -1.22 -6.03
C THR A 79 9.49 -2.57 -6.10
N VAL A 80 8.18 -2.57 -6.32
CA VAL A 80 7.41 -3.80 -6.49
C VAL A 80 6.43 -3.63 -7.63
N GLU A 81 6.30 -4.58 -8.56
CA GLU A 81 5.26 -4.45 -9.60
C GLU A 81 3.87 -4.61 -8.97
N ASN A 82 3.64 -5.69 -8.23
CA ASN A 82 2.38 -6.01 -7.57
C ASN A 82 2.63 -6.49 -6.14
N ILE A 83 1.90 -5.93 -5.19
CA ILE A 83 1.90 -6.40 -3.81
C ILE A 83 0.47 -6.66 -3.34
N ASN A 84 0.28 -7.80 -2.69
CA ASN A 84 -0.82 -8.09 -1.80
C ASN A 84 -0.27 -8.20 -0.37
N TYR A 85 -0.76 -7.43 0.58
CA TYR A 85 -0.33 -7.52 1.97
C TYR A 85 -1.48 -7.67 2.94
N GLU A 86 -1.24 -8.45 3.99
CA GLU A 86 -2.02 -8.53 5.22
C GLU A 86 -1.03 -8.23 6.36
N CYS A 87 -1.14 -7.08 7.01
CA CYS A 87 -0.16 -6.68 8.02
C CYS A 87 -0.81 -5.98 9.20
N ASP A 88 -0.55 -6.46 10.41
CA ASP A 88 -1.08 -5.85 11.63
C ASP A 88 0.03 -5.34 12.56
N TYR A 89 -0.29 -4.30 13.34
CA TYR A 89 0.57 -3.76 14.40
C TYR A 89 1.98 -3.37 13.94
N GLY A 90 2.12 -2.67 12.82
CA GLY A 90 3.44 -2.41 12.25
C GLY A 90 3.50 -1.23 11.30
N SER A 91 4.37 -1.37 10.31
CA SER A 91 4.45 -0.41 9.21
C SER A 91 4.82 -1.08 7.90
N ILE A 92 4.24 -0.58 6.82
CA ILE A 92 4.65 -0.91 5.47
C ILE A 92 4.98 0.36 4.70
N LYS A 93 6.18 0.40 4.12
CA LYS A 93 6.63 1.46 3.24
C LYS A 93 6.88 0.90 1.84
N ILE A 94 6.18 1.44 0.83
CA ILE A 94 6.33 1.05 -0.57
C ILE A 94 6.76 2.29 -1.35
N ASN A 95 8.02 2.37 -1.81
CA ASN A 95 8.48 3.58 -2.50
C ASN A 95 7.89 3.71 -3.91
N ARG A 96 7.76 2.61 -4.65
CA ARG A 96 7.24 2.58 -6.03
C ARG A 96 6.48 1.29 -6.29
N ALA A 97 5.23 1.37 -6.74
CA ALA A 97 4.46 0.20 -7.15
C ALA A 97 3.53 0.41 -8.33
N ASN A 98 3.23 -0.67 -9.08
CA ASN A 98 2.12 -0.62 -10.04
C ASN A 98 0.80 -0.84 -9.31
N ASN A 99 0.57 -2.06 -8.80
CA ASN A 99 -0.67 -2.42 -8.13
C ASN A 99 -0.44 -2.74 -6.65
N ILE A 100 -1.32 -2.25 -5.81
CA ILE A 100 -1.31 -2.47 -4.36
C ILE A 100 -2.69 -2.97 -3.95
N VAL A 101 -2.72 -4.14 -3.31
CA VAL A 101 -3.84 -4.63 -2.53
C VAL A 101 -3.34 -4.78 -1.10
N GLY A 102 -4.11 -4.31 -0.13
CA GLY A 102 -3.66 -4.27 1.25
C GLY A 102 -4.81 -4.32 2.25
N ASN A 103 -4.62 -5.10 3.30
CA ASN A 103 -5.46 -5.08 4.49
C ASN A 103 -4.53 -4.94 5.72
N GLY A 104 -4.92 -4.12 6.70
CA GLY A 104 -4.20 -4.09 7.96
C GLY A 104 -4.89 -3.32 9.08
N ASP A 105 -4.63 -3.75 10.30
CA ASP A 105 -5.09 -3.15 11.55
C ASP A 105 -3.90 -2.62 12.37
N TYR A 106 -4.10 -1.48 13.05
CA TYR A 106 -3.05 -0.73 13.75
C TYR A 106 -1.78 -0.53 12.88
N LEU A 107 -1.97 -0.19 11.60
CA LEU A 107 -0.90 -0.17 10.60
C LEU A 107 -0.60 1.25 10.10
N THR A 108 0.70 1.56 9.99
CA THR A 108 1.14 2.75 9.24
C THR A 108 1.51 2.36 7.80
N VAL A 109 0.74 2.85 6.83
CA VAL A 109 0.94 2.61 5.41
C VAL A 109 1.52 3.87 4.75
N VAL A 110 2.72 3.77 4.19
CA VAL A 110 3.36 4.87 3.43
C VAL A 110 3.72 4.39 2.03
N ILE A 111 3.07 4.95 1.03
CA ILE A 111 3.23 4.63 -0.38
C ILE A 111 3.81 5.86 -1.09
N GLY A 112 4.84 5.67 -1.90
CA GLY A 112 5.46 6.69 -2.73
C GLY A 112 4.69 6.89 -4.04
N ASP A 113 5.33 6.54 -5.16
CA ASP A 113 4.71 6.61 -6.49
C ASP A 113 3.88 5.36 -6.80
N VAL A 114 2.64 5.59 -7.24
CA VAL A 114 1.76 4.54 -7.76
C VAL A 114 1.52 4.72 -9.26
N TYR A 115 1.78 3.66 -10.03
CA TYR A 115 1.64 3.67 -11.49
C TYR A 115 0.38 2.98 -12.00
N LYS A 116 -0.35 2.23 -11.16
CA LYS A 116 -1.65 1.62 -11.51
C LYS A 116 -2.62 1.73 -10.34
N ASN A 117 -3.16 0.63 -9.82
CA ASN A 117 -4.32 0.65 -8.94
C ASN A 117 -3.94 0.47 -7.46
N VAL A 118 -4.77 1.04 -6.59
CA VAL A 118 -4.71 0.87 -5.13
C VAL A 118 -6.05 0.35 -4.63
N ASN A 119 -6.04 -0.71 -3.84
CA ASN A 119 -7.18 -1.20 -3.08
C ASN A 119 -6.76 -1.49 -1.64
N LEU A 120 -7.27 -0.72 -0.67
CA LEU A 120 -6.87 -0.80 0.73
C LEU A 120 -8.07 -0.94 1.66
N GLU A 121 -7.93 -1.79 2.67
CA GLU A 121 -8.81 -1.90 3.83
C GLU A 121 -7.97 -1.58 5.09
N ALA A 122 -8.46 -0.71 5.99
CA ALA A 122 -7.73 -0.35 7.20
C ALA A 122 -8.63 0.07 8.38
N ASP A 123 -8.55 -0.63 9.52
CA ASP A 123 -9.45 -0.40 10.66
C ASP A 123 -8.90 0.60 11.69
N TYR A 124 -7.57 0.67 11.82
CA TYR A 124 -6.88 1.64 12.68
C TYR A 124 -5.51 1.98 12.10
N GLY A 125 -5.20 3.28 12.01
CA GLY A 125 -3.84 3.72 11.68
C GLY A 125 -3.78 4.91 10.74
N SER A 126 -2.93 4.83 9.73
CA SER A 126 -2.78 5.90 8.74
C SER A 126 -2.36 5.39 7.37
N ILE A 127 -2.91 6.01 6.33
CA ILE A 127 -2.57 5.78 4.94
C ILE A 127 -2.05 7.09 4.36
N LYS A 128 -0.81 7.06 3.86
CA LYS A 128 -0.23 8.14 3.07
C LYS A 128 0.18 7.61 1.71
N ILE A 129 -0.41 8.14 0.65
CA ILE A 129 0.04 7.96 -0.73
C ILE A 129 0.67 9.27 -1.16
N ASP A 130 1.97 9.27 -1.46
CA ASP A 130 2.69 10.50 -1.80
C ASP A 130 2.32 11.00 -3.20
N ASN A 131 2.11 10.08 -4.15
CA ASN A 131 1.84 10.43 -5.53
C ASN A 131 1.12 9.33 -6.33
N MET A 132 -0.16 9.53 -6.62
CA MET A 132 -0.81 8.89 -7.75
C MET A 132 -0.28 9.54 -9.05
N THR A 133 0.52 8.80 -9.81
CA THR A 133 1.16 9.31 -11.03
C THR A 133 0.14 9.59 -12.14
N GLU A 134 0.55 10.28 -13.20
CA GLU A 134 -0.28 10.49 -14.39
C GLU A 134 -0.73 9.18 -15.08
N GLN A 135 -0.01 8.07 -14.84
CA GLN A 135 -0.32 6.74 -15.38
C GLN A 135 -1.17 5.89 -14.43
N ALA A 136 -1.43 6.39 -13.22
CA ALA A 136 -2.21 5.67 -12.22
C ALA A 136 -3.63 5.35 -12.69
N GLY A 137 -4.15 4.27 -12.11
CA GLY A 137 -5.51 3.79 -12.29
C GLY A 137 -6.37 4.11 -11.08
N ASN A 138 -7.25 3.18 -10.71
CA ASN A 138 -8.25 3.41 -9.67
C ASN A 138 -7.66 3.40 -8.26
N VAL A 139 -8.35 4.08 -7.35
CA VAL A 139 -8.12 4.02 -5.90
C VAL A 139 -9.42 3.59 -5.24
N ASN A 140 -9.36 2.52 -4.45
CA ASN A 140 -10.43 2.10 -3.55
C ASN A 140 -9.85 2.04 -2.13
N ILE A 141 -10.44 2.74 -1.18
CA ILE A 141 -10.04 2.68 0.23
C ILE A 141 -11.29 2.58 1.09
N GLU A 142 -11.34 1.55 1.92
CA GLU A 142 -12.34 1.34 2.97
C GLU A 142 -11.61 1.42 4.31
N SER A 143 -12.08 2.23 5.25
CA SER A 143 -11.36 2.39 6.51
C SER A 143 -12.18 2.88 7.69
N ASP A 144 -11.82 2.41 8.87
CA ASP A 144 -12.29 2.93 10.14
C ASP A 144 -11.12 3.63 10.87
N TYR A 145 -11.41 4.64 11.68
CA TYR A 145 -10.45 5.31 12.59
C TYR A 145 -9.08 5.65 11.96
N THR A 146 -9.05 5.96 10.67
CA THR A 146 -7.82 6.07 9.88
C THR A 146 -7.66 7.45 9.24
N GLY A 147 -6.45 8.00 9.34
CA GLY A 147 -6.09 9.21 8.60
C GLY A 147 -5.60 8.87 7.19
N ILE A 148 -6.28 9.40 6.17
CA ILE A 148 -5.95 9.19 4.75
C ILE A 148 -5.41 10.49 4.15
N LYS A 149 -4.24 10.40 3.52
CA LYS A 149 -3.63 11.51 2.79
C LYS A 149 -3.12 11.06 1.43
N ILE A 150 -3.67 11.63 0.37
CA ILE A 150 -3.40 11.24 -1.02
C ILE A 150 -2.85 12.44 -1.80
N GLY A 151 -1.59 12.32 -2.20
CA GLY A 151 -0.97 13.18 -3.19
C GLY A 151 -1.22 12.65 -4.58
N HIS A 152 -1.40 13.55 -5.55
CA HIS A 152 -1.56 13.15 -6.95
C HIS A 152 -0.87 14.11 -7.91
N ALA A 153 -0.47 13.59 -9.05
CA ALA A 153 0.05 14.38 -10.16
C ALA A 153 -1.03 15.31 -10.70
N ALA A 154 -0.64 16.50 -11.18
CA ALA A 154 -1.57 17.47 -11.76
C ALA A 154 -2.40 16.90 -12.93
N ASN A 155 -1.81 15.99 -13.73
CA ASN A 155 -2.42 15.35 -14.90
C ASN A 155 -3.12 14.01 -14.57
N TYR A 156 -3.13 13.58 -13.31
CA TYR A 156 -3.92 12.43 -12.90
C TYR A 156 -5.38 12.86 -12.76
N HIS A 157 -6.17 12.61 -13.79
CA HIS A 157 -7.60 12.94 -13.82
C HIS A 157 -8.43 11.75 -13.31
N PHE A 158 -9.45 12.01 -12.50
CA PHE A 158 -10.31 10.96 -11.93
C PHE A 158 -11.70 11.48 -11.59
N ASN A 159 -12.67 10.57 -11.64
CA ASN A 159 -13.93 10.74 -10.94
C ASN A 159 -13.77 10.31 -9.48
N PHE A 160 -14.62 10.83 -8.60
CA PHE A 160 -14.66 10.37 -7.21
C PHE A 160 -16.07 10.08 -6.71
N ASP A 161 -16.14 9.12 -5.79
CA ASP A 161 -17.31 8.72 -5.01
C ASP A 161 -16.85 8.51 -3.57
N ILE A 162 -17.14 9.46 -2.69
CA ILE A 162 -16.58 9.53 -1.34
C ILE A 162 -17.73 9.56 -0.34
N ASP A 163 -17.77 8.56 0.54
CA ASP A 163 -18.73 8.41 1.62
C ASP A 163 -18.00 8.43 2.97
N LEU A 164 -18.45 9.28 3.89
CA LEU A 164 -17.73 9.59 5.13
C LEU A 164 -18.69 9.64 6.31
N GLU A 165 -18.51 8.78 7.31
CA GLU A 165 -19.25 8.83 8.58
C GLU A 165 -18.36 9.40 9.70
N TYR A 166 -18.78 10.48 10.35
CA TYR A 166 -17.98 11.21 11.35
C TYR A 166 -16.54 11.56 10.90
N ALA A 167 -16.33 11.65 9.59
CA ALA A 167 -15.07 11.96 8.95
C ALA A 167 -15.18 13.22 8.08
N SER A 168 -14.04 13.76 7.68
CA SER A 168 -13.96 15.01 6.91
C SER A 168 -13.14 14.86 5.63
N LEU A 169 -13.55 15.59 4.58
CA LEU A 169 -12.80 15.71 3.34
C LEU A 169 -12.12 17.08 3.28
N ASN A 170 -10.83 17.09 2.95
CA ASN A 170 -10.09 18.28 2.56
C ASN A 170 -9.52 18.08 1.15
N ASP A 171 -10.13 18.70 0.15
CA ASP A 171 -9.71 18.61 -1.25
C ASP A 171 -8.96 19.88 -1.72
N SER A 172 -8.31 19.76 -2.88
CA SER A 172 -7.73 20.91 -3.58
C SER A 172 -8.05 20.86 -5.07
N GLY A 173 -9.23 21.38 -5.42
CA GLY A 173 -9.61 21.61 -6.81
C GLY A 173 -10.57 20.55 -7.37
N PHE A 174 -11.37 19.92 -6.51
CA PHE A 174 -12.43 19.03 -6.96
C PHE A 174 -13.61 19.83 -7.52
N GLU A 175 -14.17 19.31 -8.62
CA GLU A 175 -15.40 19.79 -9.22
C GLU A 175 -16.55 18.88 -8.76
N PHE A 176 -17.37 19.37 -7.84
CA PHE A 176 -18.44 18.58 -7.22
C PHE A 176 -19.71 18.54 -8.07
N HIS A 177 -20.23 17.34 -8.30
CA HIS A 177 -21.57 17.11 -8.86
C HIS A 177 -22.63 16.96 -7.76
N LYS A 178 -22.30 16.22 -6.70
CA LYS A 178 -23.16 16.06 -5.52
C LYS A 178 -22.33 16.33 -4.27
N LYS A 179 -22.93 17.07 -3.35
CA LYS A 179 -22.37 17.39 -2.04
C LYS A 179 -23.51 17.34 -1.03
N HIS A 180 -23.51 16.32 -0.19
CA HIS A 180 -24.48 16.12 0.90
C HIS A 180 -23.70 16.13 2.21
N GLU A 181 -23.94 17.12 3.06
CA GLU A 181 -23.27 17.26 4.35
C GLU A 181 -24.35 17.35 5.42
N GLU A 182 -24.39 16.37 6.31
CA GLU A 182 -25.32 16.31 7.43
C GLU A 182 -24.62 15.96 8.74
N SER A 183 -25.37 15.99 9.84
CA SER A 183 -24.79 15.70 11.15
C SER A 183 -24.36 14.23 11.22
N GLY A 184 -23.05 13.99 11.10
CA GLY A 184 -22.46 12.66 11.22
C GLY A 184 -22.18 11.96 9.90
N GLY A 185 -22.59 12.50 8.76
CA GLY A 185 -22.38 11.87 7.45
C GLY A 185 -22.12 12.90 6.35
N ASN A 186 -21.15 12.62 5.49
CA ASN A 186 -20.86 13.42 4.30
C ASN A 186 -20.71 12.52 3.06
N TYR A 187 -21.38 12.89 1.98
CA TYR A 187 -21.32 12.16 0.71
C TYR A 187 -21.01 13.10 -0.45
N TYR A 188 -20.00 12.75 -1.24
CA TYR A 188 -19.50 13.56 -2.35
C TYR A 188 -19.32 12.74 -3.62
N THR A 189 -19.76 13.30 -4.74
CA THR A 189 -19.40 12.80 -6.08
C THR A 189 -19.00 13.94 -6.98
N GLY A 190 -18.14 13.67 -7.94
CA GLY A 190 -17.60 14.68 -8.84
C GLY A 190 -16.37 14.18 -9.56
N TYR A 191 -15.51 15.10 -9.95
CA TYR A 191 -14.26 14.77 -10.63
C TYR A 191 -13.15 15.78 -10.33
N TYR A 192 -11.92 15.40 -10.66
CA TYR A 192 -10.77 16.28 -10.75
C TYR A 192 -10.22 16.28 -12.18
N GLY A 193 -10.02 17.47 -12.75
CA GLY A 193 -9.48 17.68 -14.10
C GLY A 193 -10.48 17.35 -15.21
N SER A 194 -10.75 16.06 -15.47
CA SER A 194 -11.65 15.61 -16.54
C SER A 194 -12.54 14.46 -16.09
N PRO A 195 -13.88 14.53 -16.29
CA PRO A 195 -14.81 13.49 -15.87
C PRO A 195 -14.75 12.20 -16.71
N ASN A 196 -14.07 12.23 -17.86
CA ASN A 196 -13.99 11.09 -18.80
C ASN A 196 -12.61 10.40 -18.78
N SER A 197 -11.88 10.48 -17.67
CA SER A 197 -10.55 9.87 -17.58
C SER A 197 -10.56 8.34 -17.56
N GLY A 198 -11.67 7.72 -17.15
CA GLY A 198 -11.77 6.28 -16.92
C GLY A 198 -11.28 5.83 -15.54
N ASN A 199 -10.68 6.73 -14.76
CA ASN A 199 -10.23 6.47 -13.39
C ASN A 199 -11.32 6.81 -12.37
N MET A 200 -11.41 6.01 -11.31
CA MET A 200 -12.31 6.20 -10.18
C MET A 200 -11.52 6.19 -8.87
N VAL A 201 -11.80 7.17 -8.02
CA VAL A 201 -11.36 7.23 -6.62
C VAL A 201 -12.59 7.02 -5.74
N LYS A 202 -12.71 5.83 -5.16
CA LYS A 202 -13.75 5.48 -4.19
C LYS A 202 -13.15 5.44 -2.79
N ILE A 203 -13.76 6.16 -1.85
CA ILE A 203 -13.33 6.15 -0.45
C ILE A 203 -14.56 6.04 0.44
N GLU A 204 -14.55 5.05 1.32
CA GLU A 204 -15.50 4.88 2.43
C GLU A 204 -14.70 5.00 3.72
N SER A 205 -15.05 5.96 4.58
CA SER A 205 -14.28 6.16 5.82
C SER A 205 -15.10 6.62 7.01
N ASP A 206 -14.92 5.91 8.11
CA ASP A 206 -15.56 6.21 9.39
C ASP A 206 -14.55 6.73 10.41
N TYR A 207 -14.92 7.76 11.16
CA TYR A 207 -14.11 8.34 12.25
C TYR A 207 -12.66 8.71 11.85
N GLY A 208 -12.50 9.27 10.65
CA GLY A 208 -11.20 9.59 10.07
C GLY A 208 -11.09 10.99 9.46
N SER A 209 -10.05 11.16 8.64
CA SER A 209 -9.93 12.35 7.80
C SER A 209 -9.32 11.97 6.46
N VAL A 210 -9.88 12.48 5.38
CA VAL A 210 -9.42 12.26 4.02
C VAL A 210 -8.91 13.58 3.47
N SER A 211 -7.65 13.62 3.06
CA SER A 211 -7.03 14.83 2.51
C SER A 211 -6.36 14.55 1.17
N PHE A 212 -6.59 15.44 0.22
CA PHE A 212 -5.93 15.44 -1.08
C PHE A 212 -5.00 16.64 -1.22
N TYR A 213 -3.87 16.44 -1.90
CA TYR A 213 -2.99 17.53 -2.30
C TYR A 213 -2.39 17.26 -3.67
N LYS A 214 -2.17 18.35 -4.41
CA LYS A 214 -1.60 18.29 -5.75
C LYS A 214 -0.09 18.47 -5.69
N ASN A 215 0.63 17.62 -6.42
CA ASN A 215 2.08 17.70 -6.62
C ASN A 215 2.45 18.59 -7.82
#